data_AF-A0A8J4TSD8-F1
#
_entry.id   AF-A0A8J4TSD8-F1
#
_cell.length_a   1.000
_cell.length_b   1.000
_cell.length_c   1.000
_cell.angle_alpha   90.00
_cell.angle_beta   90.00
_cell.angle_gamma   90.00
#
_symmetry.space_group_name_H-M   'P 1'
#
loop_
_entity.id
_entity.type
_entity.pdbx_description
1 polymer ?
#
loop_
_entity_poly.entity_id
_entity_poly.type
_entity_poly.pdbx_seq_one_letter_code
_entity_poly.pdbx_strand_id
1 'polypeptide(L)'
;DRWSSQQGGHASVPEGDGSWSNTVTFGTAEAATSDDFKNPGYYDITAEDVAVWHVPNNERVNQWKPTSFLRYHTETRFLNSYGGNLYNLFKRFPVKNNVGTCPGNHGPSVRVVYDMGNAASNHYLYGPNVRARSDPGYITFRAINTERAATAICSGVKPKDCNVEH
;
A
#
# COMPACT_ATOMS: atom_id res chain seq x y z
N ASP A 1 -3.42 -1.03 14.27
CA ASP A 1 -4.25 -0.64 13.10
C ASP A 1 -4.23 0.87 12.80
N ARG A 2 -3.05 1.51 12.86
CA ARG A 2 -2.94 2.95 12.57
C ARG A 2 -3.15 3.29 11.10
N TRP A 3 -2.92 2.30 10.21
CA TRP A 3 -3.10 2.42 8.76
C TRP A 3 -4.54 2.17 8.28
N SER A 4 -5.46 1.89 9.19
CA SER A 4 -6.90 1.77 8.95
C SER A 4 -7.66 2.58 9.99
N SER A 5 -8.09 1.97 11.10
CA SER A 5 -8.84 2.62 12.17
C SER A 5 -8.57 1.94 13.51
N GLN A 6 -8.10 2.69 14.50
CA GLN A 6 -8.04 2.22 15.89
C GLN A 6 -9.37 2.33 16.63
N GLN A 7 -10.38 2.92 15.99
CA GLN A 7 -11.73 3.06 16.55
C GLN A 7 -12.65 1.91 16.14
N GLY A 8 -12.18 0.95 15.32
CA GLY A 8 -13.01 -0.10 14.74
C GLY A 8 -13.69 0.30 13.43
N GLY A 9 -14.58 -0.56 12.91
CA GLY A 9 -15.26 -0.39 11.61
C GLY A 9 -16.50 0.51 11.66
N HIS A 10 -16.38 1.73 12.20
CA HIS A 10 -17.52 2.64 12.36
C HIS A 10 -17.77 3.49 11.11
N ALA A 11 -19.02 3.45 10.60
CA ALA A 11 -19.43 4.25 9.45
C ALA A 11 -19.34 5.78 9.70
N SER A 12 -19.38 6.22 10.97
CA SER A 12 -19.20 7.62 11.36
C SER A 12 -17.74 8.11 11.28
N VAL A 13 -16.78 7.19 11.12
CA VAL A 13 -15.34 7.49 10.97
C VAL A 13 -14.86 6.92 9.63
N PRO A 14 -15.38 7.42 8.49
CA PRO A 14 -15.15 6.80 7.18
C PRO A 14 -13.69 6.88 6.71
N GLU A 15 -12.88 7.77 7.27
CA GLU A 15 -11.46 7.94 6.98
C GLU A 15 -10.55 7.12 7.92
N GLY A 16 -11.14 6.47 8.93
CA GLY A 16 -10.40 5.85 10.03
C GLY A 16 -9.47 6.85 10.71
N ASP A 17 -8.23 6.43 10.96
CA ASP A 17 -7.20 7.29 11.57
C ASP A 17 -6.62 8.33 10.59
N GLY A 18 -6.88 8.18 9.29
CA GLY A 18 -6.41 9.12 8.26
C GLY A 18 -4.89 9.17 8.07
N SER A 19 -4.14 8.18 8.59
CA SER A 19 -2.67 8.16 8.62
C SER A 19 -2.00 8.30 7.24
N TRP A 20 -2.68 7.94 6.17
CA TRP A 20 -2.17 8.05 4.79
C TRP A 20 -2.07 9.50 4.28
N SER A 21 -2.88 10.42 4.81
CA SER A 21 -3.00 11.80 4.30
C SER A 21 -2.91 12.86 5.40
N ASN A 22 -2.49 12.48 6.60
CA ASN A 22 -2.14 13.39 7.70
C ASN A 22 -0.60 13.47 7.91
N THR A 23 -0.15 14.36 8.79
CA THR A 23 1.28 14.55 9.12
C THR A 23 1.70 13.89 10.43
N VAL A 24 0.81 13.13 11.07
CA VAL A 24 1.13 12.38 12.29
C VAL A 24 2.19 11.32 11.95
N THR A 25 3.20 11.19 12.82
CA THR A 25 4.30 10.22 12.73
C THR A 25 4.28 9.27 13.91
N PHE A 26 4.82 8.07 13.75
CA PHE A 26 4.83 7.03 14.79
C PHE A 26 5.94 6.01 14.53
N GLY A 27 6.36 5.32 15.60
CA GLY A 27 7.40 4.30 15.57
C GLY A 27 8.82 4.84 15.37
N THR A 28 9.77 3.91 15.25
CA THR A 28 11.16 4.17 14.87
C THR A 28 11.56 3.26 13.73
N ALA A 29 12.63 3.61 13.00
CA ALA A 29 13.10 2.79 11.91
C ALA A 29 13.48 1.38 12.41
N GLU A 30 14.20 1.29 13.52
CA GLU A 30 14.65 0.02 14.10
C GLU A 30 13.51 -0.92 14.50
N ALA A 31 12.32 -0.37 14.77
CA ALA A 31 11.13 -1.11 15.18
C ALA A 31 10.12 -1.32 14.04
N ALA A 32 10.43 -0.97 12.79
CA ALA A 32 9.46 -0.99 11.68
C ALA A 32 8.94 -2.40 11.29
N THR A 33 9.57 -3.46 11.78
CA THR A 33 9.10 -4.86 11.66
C THR A 33 8.38 -5.35 12.92
N SER A 34 8.33 -4.54 13.98
CA SER A 34 7.72 -4.84 15.28
C SER A 34 6.48 -3.99 15.58
N ASP A 35 6.37 -2.79 15.01
CA ASP A 35 5.19 -1.94 15.05
C ASP A 35 5.12 -1.05 13.77
N ASP A 36 3.99 -0.38 13.57
CA ASP A 36 3.81 0.60 12.50
C ASP A 36 4.90 1.70 12.56
N PHE A 37 5.45 2.07 11.40
CA PHE A 37 6.43 3.15 11.28
C PHE A 37 6.03 4.16 10.21
N LYS A 38 6.11 5.45 10.57
CA LYS A 38 5.97 6.59 9.66
C LYS A 38 6.80 7.76 10.17
N ASN A 39 7.67 8.29 9.32
CA ASN A 39 8.53 9.45 9.62
C ASN A 39 8.14 10.69 8.78
N PRO A 40 8.68 11.88 9.07
CA PRO A 40 8.37 13.09 8.32
C PRO A 40 8.66 13.02 6.82
N GLY A 41 9.64 12.20 6.42
CA GLY A 41 9.98 11.99 5.01
C GLY A 41 8.82 11.46 4.16
N TYR A 42 7.83 10.80 4.78
CA TYR A 42 6.61 10.34 4.09
C TYR A 42 5.85 11.47 3.39
N TYR A 43 5.81 12.67 4.00
CA TYR A 43 5.07 13.82 3.48
C TYR A 43 5.97 14.96 3.00
N ASP A 44 7.25 14.97 3.40
CA ASP A 44 8.19 16.05 3.09
C ASP A 44 9.05 15.77 1.84
N ILE A 45 9.51 14.52 1.65
CA ILE A 45 10.40 14.18 0.53
C ILE A 45 9.64 14.32 -0.79
N THR A 46 10.29 14.95 -1.77
CA THR A 46 9.90 14.88 -3.18
C THR A 46 10.64 13.73 -3.83
N ALA A 47 9.90 12.68 -4.18
CA ALA A 47 10.37 11.44 -4.79
C ALA A 47 9.70 11.22 -6.16
N GLU A 48 10.25 10.27 -6.92
CA GLU A 48 9.73 9.90 -8.25
C GLU A 48 9.03 8.53 -8.22
N ASP A 49 9.54 7.60 -7.43
CA ASP A 49 9.15 6.19 -7.41
C ASP A 49 9.05 5.65 -5.98
N VAL A 50 8.53 4.42 -5.81
CA VAL A 50 8.44 3.72 -4.53
C VAL A 50 9.17 2.38 -4.57
N ALA A 51 9.65 1.93 -3.41
CA ALA A 51 10.15 0.58 -3.20
C ALA A 51 9.43 -0.06 -2.01
N VAL A 52 9.17 -1.37 -2.10
CA VAL A 52 8.48 -2.15 -1.06
C VAL A 52 9.26 -3.42 -0.80
N TRP A 53 9.56 -3.66 0.48
CA TRP A 53 10.19 -4.87 0.97
C TRP A 53 9.24 -5.57 1.91
N HIS A 54 9.05 -6.87 1.72
CA HIS A 54 8.29 -7.72 2.62
C HIS A 54 9.26 -8.45 3.53
N VAL A 55 9.32 -8.02 4.78
CA VAL A 55 10.27 -8.50 5.80
C VAL A 55 9.49 -9.25 6.88
N PRO A 56 9.96 -10.41 7.35
CA PRO A 56 9.37 -11.07 8.50
C PRO A 56 9.29 -10.15 9.73
N ASN A 57 8.23 -10.31 10.53
CA ASN A 57 8.02 -9.52 11.74
C ASN A 57 9.15 -9.76 12.77
N ASN A 58 9.43 -8.72 13.57
CA ASN A 58 10.43 -8.69 14.64
C ASN A 58 11.88 -8.91 14.19
N GLU A 59 12.15 -8.70 12.91
CA GLU A 59 13.48 -8.83 12.36
C GLU A 59 14.35 -7.60 12.65
N ARG A 60 15.64 -7.81 12.96
CA ARG A 60 16.60 -6.72 13.20
C ARG A 60 16.97 -6.01 11.89
N VAL A 61 17.29 -4.72 11.94
CA VAL A 61 17.58 -3.88 10.75
C VAL A 61 18.63 -4.51 9.82
N ASN A 62 19.71 -5.07 10.38
CA ASN A 62 20.77 -5.70 9.58
C ASN A 62 20.34 -7.00 8.88
N GLN A 63 19.22 -7.58 9.29
CA GLN A 63 18.65 -8.80 8.71
C GLN A 63 17.53 -8.51 7.70
N TRP A 64 16.99 -7.29 7.61
CA TRP A 64 15.87 -6.99 6.71
C TRP A 64 16.14 -7.37 5.26
N LYS A 65 17.30 -6.96 4.71
CA LYS A 65 17.66 -7.29 3.32
C LYS A 65 17.82 -8.80 3.09
N PRO A 66 18.59 -9.57 3.89
CA PRO A 66 18.76 -11.00 3.67
C PRO A 66 17.50 -11.83 3.96
N THR A 67 16.61 -11.39 4.85
CA THR A 67 15.39 -12.16 5.21
C THR A 67 14.14 -11.70 4.44
N SER A 68 14.22 -10.62 3.67
CA SER A 68 13.13 -10.20 2.79
C SER A 68 12.79 -11.32 1.81
N PHE A 69 11.55 -11.81 1.85
CA PHE A 69 11.08 -12.81 0.90
C PHE A 69 10.56 -12.18 -0.41
N LEU A 70 10.37 -10.86 -0.42
CA LEU A 70 9.98 -10.10 -1.60
C LEU A 70 10.52 -8.68 -1.54
N ARG A 71 11.12 -8.18 -2.63
CA ARG A 71 11.56 -6.79 -2.77
C ARG A 71 11.31 -6.33 -4.20
N TYR A 72 10.70 -5.17 -4.36
CA TYR A 72 10.43 -4.61 -5.67
C TYR A 72 10.31 -3.08 -5.61
N HIS A 73 10.42 -2.43 -6.76
CA HIS A 73 10.31 -0.98 -6.89
C HIS A 73 9.64 -0.58 -8.22
N THR A 74 9.20 0.66 -8.33
CA THR A 74 8.73 1.26 -9.59
C THR A 74 9.87 2.02 -10.26
N GLU A 75 9.82 2.16 -11.59
CA GLU A 75 10.84 2.90 -12.38
C GLU A 75 10.19 3.89 -13.37
N THR A 76 8.95 4.29 -13.11
CA THR A 76 8.15 5.09 -14.06
C THR A 76 8.04 6.54 -13.66
N ARG A 77 8.63 6.93 -12.53
CA ARG A 77 8.56 8.27 -11.96
C ARG A 77 7.13 8.73 -11.71
N PHE A 78 6.23 7.79 -11.40
CA PHE A 78 4.80 8.06 -11.36
C PHE A 78 4.42 9.13 -10.33
N LEU A 79 5.18 9.25 -9.22
CA LEU A 79 4.89 10.23 -8.17
C LEU A 79 4.97 11.67 -8.66
N ASN A 80 5.70 11.96 -9.74
CA ASN A 80 5.73 13.30 -10.36
C ASN A 80 4.33 13.77 -10.76
N SER A 81 3.44 12.86 -11.16
CA SER A 81 2.04 13.16 -11.52
C SER A 81 1.10 13.24 -10.31
N TYR A 82 1.60 12.91 -9.11
CA TYR A 82 0.83 12.78 -7.87
C TYR A 82 1.40 13.59 -6.70
N GLY A 83 2.22 14.62 -7.00
CA GLY A 83 2.73 15.56 -5.99
C GLY A 83 3.98 15.06 -5.24
N GLY A 84 4.71 14.10 -5.81
CA GLY A 84 6.05 13.72 -5.37
C GLY A 84 6.12 12.75 -4.19
N ASN A 85 4.99 12.37 -3.56
CA ASN A 85 5.00 11.39 -2.47
C ASN A 85 3.62 10.77 -2.24
N LEU A 86 3.57 9.75 -1.39
CA LEU A 86 2.33 9.03 -1.06
C LEU A 86 1.34 9.91 -0.29
N TYR A 87 1.81 10.86 0.53
CA TYR A 87 0.94 11.83 1.21
C TYR A 87 0.10 12.63 0.20
N ASN A 88 0.74 13.20 -0.82
CA ASN A 88 0.05 13.96 -1.86
C ASN A 88 -0.79 13.07 -2.77
N LEU A 89 -0.34 11.83 -3.05
CA LEU A 89 -1.13 10.84 -3.75
C LEU A 89 -2.45 10.54 -3.03
N PHE A 90 -2.40 10.25 -1.73
CA PHE A 90 -3.60 9.91 -0.95
C PHE A 90 -4.46 11.13 -0.61
N LYS A 91 -3.93 12.36 -0.66
CA LYS A 91 -4.77 13.56 -0.72
C LYS A 91 -5.62 13.63 -1.98
N ARG A 92 -5.08 13.21 -3.13
CA ARG A 92 -5.81 13.13 -4.40
C ARG A 92 -6.72 11.91 -4.50
N PHE A 93 -6.34 10.81 -3.85
CA PHE A 93 -7.11 9.58 -3.76
C PHE A 93 -7.39 9.21 -2.30
N PRO A 94 -8.39 9.84 -1.64
CA PRO A 94 -8.63 9.63 -0.22
C PRO A 94 -8.90 8.16 0.10
N VAL A 95 -8.23 7.66 1.15
CA VAL A 95 -8.50 6.34 1.75
C VAL A 95 -9.68 6.51 2.69
N LYS A 96 -10.88 6.47 2.10
CA LYS A 96 -12.13 6.79 2.78
C LYS A 96 -13.26 5.89 2.28
N ASN A 97 -14.07 5.37 3.19
CA ASN A 97 -15.28 4.64 2.86
C ASN A 97 -16.27 5.51 2.06
N ASN A 98 -16.93 4.93 1.06
CA ASN A 98 -17.94 5.58 0.22
C ASN A 98 -17.41 6.80 -0.58
N VAL A 99 -16.11 6.78 -0.93
CA VAL A 99 -15.47 7.81 -1.78
C VAL A 99 -15.64 7.54 -3.28
N GLY A 100 -16.16 6.36 -3.64
CA GLY A 100 -16.35 5.94 -5.03
C GLY A 100 -16.89 4.51 -5.12
N THR A 101 -16.88 3.97 -6.33
CA THR A 101 -17.32 2.61 -6.64
C THR A 101 -16.24 1.80 -7.33
N CYS A 102 -16.30 0.48 -7.14
CA CYS A 102 -15.52 -0.47 -7.92
C CYS A 102 -16.17 -0.70 -9.31
N PRO A 103 -15.39 -0.91 -10.39
CA PRO A 103 -13.93 -0.69 -10.50
C PRO A 103 -13.57 0.75 -10.90
N GLY A 104 -14.57 1.59 -11.21
CA GLY A 104 -14.39 2.88 -11.88
C GLY A 104 -13.61 3.93 -11.09
N ASN A 105 -13.47 3.75 -9.77
CA ASN A 105 -12.76 4.68 -8.90
C ASN A 105 -11.55 4.06 -8.20
N HIS A 106 -10.93 3.00 -8.71
CA HIS A 106 -9.58 2.66 -8.26
C HIS A 106 -8.60 3.82 -8.51
N GLY A 107 -7.58 3.96 -7.66
CA GLY A 107 -6.43 4.80 -7.95
C GLY A 107 -5.45 4.12 -8.91
N PRO A 108 -4.24 4.67 -9.10
CA PRO A 108 -3.30 4.17 -10.09
C PRO A 108 -2.75 2.78 -9.73
N SER A 109 -2.59 1.94 -10.75
CA SER A 109 -1.77 0.72 -10.70
C SER A 109 -0.49 0.92 -11.50
N VAL A 110 0.66 0.76 -10.86
CA VAL A 110 1.98 1.04 -11.42
C VAL A 110 2.77 -0.25 -11.54
N ARG A 111 3.43 -0.51 -12.67
CA ARG A 111 4.27 -1.71 -12.84
C ARG A 111 5.48 -1.67 -11.91
N VAL A 112 5.88 -2.83 -11.43
CA VAL A 112 7.07 -2.98 -10.57
C VAL A 112 8.14 -3.87 -11.20
N VAL A 113 9.39 -3.62 -10.81
CA VAL A 113 10.57 -4.43 -11.08
C VAL A 113 11.00 -5.12 -9.79
N TYR A 114 11.29 -6.42 -9.85
CA TYR A 114 11.62 -7.22 -8.66
C TYR A 114 13.13 -7.30 -8.44
N ASP A 115 13.57 -6.94 -7.23
CA ASP A 115 14.94 -7.12 -6.74
C ASP A 115 15.13 -8.45 -6.00
N MET A 116 14.03 -9.03 -5.51
CA MET A 116 13.95 -10.34 -4.85
C MET A 116 12.55 -10.92 -5.08
N GLY A 117 12.50 -12.20 -5.46
CA GLY A 117 11.28 -12.84 -5.94
C GLY A 117 10.91 -12.44 -7.36
N ASN A 118 9.67 -12.67 -7.77
CA ASN A 118 9.14 -12.27 -9.07
C ASN A 118 7.60 -12.16 -9.01
N ALA A 119 6.99 -11.74 -10.12
CA ALA A 119 5.55 -11.61 -10.23
C ALA A 119 4.80 -12.90 -9.86
N ALA A 120 5.28 -14.06 -10.32
CA ALA A 120 4.65 -15.34 -10.00
C ALA A 120 4.77 -15.66 -8.52
N SER A 121 5.97 -15.61 -7.94
CA SER A 121 6.19 -15.91 -6.52
C SER A 121 5.40 -14.98 -5.61
N ASN A 122 5.33 -13.69 -5.94
CA ASN A 122 4.47 -12.75 -5.24
C ASN A 122 2.99 -13.15 -5.32
N HIS A 123 2.51 -13.50 -6.52
CA HIS A 123 1.13 -13.91 -6.69
C HIS A 123 0.79 -15.14 -5.84
N TYR A 124 1.71 -16.11 -5.76
CA TYR A 124 1.56 -17.32 -4.94
C TYR A 124 1.48 -17.08 -3.43
N LEU A 125 1.85 -15.89 -2.94
CA LEU A 125 1.62 -15.49 -1.55
C LEU A 125 0.14 -15.24 -1.24
N TYR A 126 -0.67 -14.98 -2.28
CA TYR A 126 -2.10 -14.75 -2.16
C TYR A 126 -2.92 -16.04 -2.33
N GLY A 127 -4.10 -16.04 -1.72
CA GLY A 127 -5.09 -17.12 -1.89
C GLY A 127 -5.48 -17.34 -3.36
N PRO A 128 -5.92 -18.57 -3.74
CA PRO A 128 -6.27 -18.89 -5.12
C PRO A 128 -7.33 -17.98 -5.74
N ASN A 129 -8.29 -17.50 -4.93
CA ASN A 129 -9.33 -16.59 -5.40
C ASN A 129 -8.80 -15.21 -5.77
N VAL A 130 -7.92 -14.63 -4.95
CA VAL A 130 -7.25 -13.35 -5.25
C VAL A 130 -6.40 -13.50 -6.50
N ARG A 131 -5.70 -14.64 -6.63
CA ARG A 131 -4.90 -14.94 -7.82
C ARG A 131 -5.69 -15.01 -9.12
N ALA A 132 -6.89 -15.57 -9.07
CA ALA A 132 -7.78 -15.64 -10.24
C ALA A 132 -8.30 -14.26 -10.66
N ARG A 133 -8.24 -13.25 -9.77
CA ARG A 133 -8.92 -11.96 -9.91
C ARG A 133 -7.99 -10.76 -9.78
N SER A 134 -6.69 -10.98 -9.94
CA SER A 134 -5.70 -9.92 -10.00
C SER A 134 -4.61 -10.24 -11.03
N ASP A 135 -3.87 -9.21 -11.44
CA ASP A 135 -2.63 -9.33 -12.21
C ASP A 135 -1.44 -9.07 -11.28
N PRO A 136 -0.43 -9.95 -11.23
CA PRO A 136 0.78 -9.69 -10.47
C PRO A 136 1.70 -8.71 -11.20
N GLY A 137 2.69 -8.17 -10.49
CA GLY A 137 3.71 -7.28 -11.06
C GLY A 137 3.29 -5.81 -11.13
N TYR A 138 2.40 -5.40 -10.23
CA TYR A 138 1.97 -4.01 -10.06
C TYR A 138 1.94 -3.62 -8.59
N ILE A 139 1.95 -2.34 -8.27
CA ILE A 139 1.46 -1.82 -6.99
C ILE A 139 0.25 -0.94 -7.28
N THR A 140 -0.86 -1.15 -6.57
CA THR A 140 -2.08 -0.36 -6.76
C THR A 140 -2.35 0.49 -5.54
N PHE A 141 -2.68 1.75 -5.75
CA PHE A 141 -3.02 2.69 -4.69
C PHE A 141 -4.52 2.97 -4.70
N ARG A 142 -5.14 3.01 -3.51
CA ARG A 142 -6.56 3.26 -3.28
C ARG A 142 -7.45 2.38 -4.16
N ALA A 143 -7.51 1.09 -3.84
CA ALA A 143 -8.52 0.19 -4.39
C ALA A 143 -9.83 0.32 -3.60
N ILE A 144 -10.97 0.03 -4.25
CA ILE A 144 -12.30 0.16 -3.65
C ILE A 144 -13.00 -1.17 -3.81
N ASN A 145 -13.60 -1.70 -2.75
CA ASN A 145 -14.30 -2.98 -2.79
C ASN A 145 -15.78 -2.83 -3.16
N THR A 146 -16.52 -3.94 -3.19
CA THR A 146 -17.95 -3.99 -3.53
C THR A 146 -18.79 -3.09 -2.60
N GLU A 147 -18.47 -3.07 -1.31
CA GLU A 147 -19.15 -2.29 -0.26
C GLU A 147 -18.65 -0.84 -0.18
N ARG A 148 -17.81 -0.41 -1.13
CA ARG A 148 -17.22 0.94 -1.23
C ARG A 148 -16.21 1.28 -0.14
N ALA A 149 -15.71 0.29 0.59
CA ALA A 149 -14.56 0.45 1.46
C ALA A 149 -13.28 0.64 0.63
N ALA A 150 -12.33 1.42 1.14
CA ALA A 150 -11.10 1.73 0.44
C ALA A 150 -9.90 0.99 1.06
N THR A 151 -9.25 0.13 0.29
CA THR A 151 -7.94 -0.45 0.62
C THR A 151 -6.84 0.48 0.13
N ALA A 152 -5.96 0.93 1.02
CA ALA A 152 -4.94 1.94 0.68
C ALA A 152 -3.93 1.45 -0.37
N ILE A 153 -3.41 0.22 -0.21
CA ILE A 153 -2.38 -0.34 -1.08
C ILE A 153 -2.69 -1.81 -1.38
N CYS A 154 -2.66 -2.20 -2.66
CA CYS A 154 -2.56 -3.60 -3.08
C CYS A 154 -1.10 -3.89 -3.44
N SER A 155 -0.43 -4.67 -2.60
CA SER A 155 1.02 -4.86 -2.61
C SER A 155 1.43 -5.91 -3.64
N GLY A 156 1.91 -5.48 -4.81
CA GLY A 156 2.43 -6.42 -5.81
C GLY A 156 1.36 -7.01 -6.76
N VAL A 157 0.10 -6.54 -6.66
CA VAL A 157 -1.01 -6.92 -7.54
C VAL A 157 -1.84 -5.72 -8.03
N LYS A 158 -2.47 -5.90 -9.20
CA LYS A 158 -3.52 -5.05 -9.75
C LYS A 158 -4.86 -5.80 -9.70
N PRO A 159 -5.85 -5.31 -8.93
CA PRO A 159 -7.18 -5.92 -8.91
C PRO A 159 -7.86 -5.91 -10.28
N LYS A 160 -8.59 -6.99 -10.59
CA LYS A 160 -9.52 -7.07 -11.73
C LYS A 160 -10.98 -7.05 -11.29
N ASP A 161 -11.24 -7.23 -10.00
CA ASP A 161 -12.57 -7.27 -9.41
C ASP A 161 -12.64 -6.40 -8.14
N CYS A 162 -13.72 -6.59 -7.38
CA CYS A 162 -14.09 -5.75 -6.25
C CYS A 162 -13.86 -6.39 -4.88
N ASN A 163 -13.14 -7.51 -4.78
CA ASN A 163 -12.85 -8.16 -3.49
C ASN A 163 -11.40 -7.86 -3.09
N VAL A 164 -11.11 -6.57 -2.91
CA VAL A 164 -9.76 -6.01 -2.69
C VAL A 164 -9.33 -5.95 -1.23
N GLU A 165 -10.17 -6.48 -0.34
CA GLU A 165 -9.90 -6.71 1.08
C GLU A 165 -9.07 -7.98 1.36
N HIS A 166 -8.71 -8.73 0.31
CA HIS A 166 -8.04 -10.03 0.38
C HIS A 166 -6.63 -10.03 -0.24
#